data_AF-A0A7R9B5L0-F1
#
_entry.id   AF-A0A7R9B5L0-F1
#
_cell.length_a   1.000
_cell.length_b   1.000
_cell.length_c   1.000
_cell.angle_alpha   90.00
_cell.angle_beta   90.00
_cell.angle_gamma   90.00
#
_symmetry.space_group_name_H-M   'P 1'
#
loop_
_entity.id
_entity.type
_entity.pdbx_description
1 polymer ?
#
loop_
_entity_poly.entity_id
_entity_poly.type
_entity_poly.pdbx_seq_one_letter_code
_entity_poly.pdbx_strand_id
1 'polypeptide(L)'
;MATSSLVVFFVLTVSCLLMAPRSHAKSLKNNNIDCCALPPVSGKCLAYMPRYYFDPETKSCTRFVYGGCLGNCNQFISVDKCLEACKK
;
A
#
# COMPACT_ATOMS: atom_id res chain seq x y z
N MET A 1 35.45 43.18 13.85
CA MET A 1 34.14 42.51 13.91
C MET A 1 34.16 41.35 12.93
N ALA A 2 34.81 40.25 13.32
CA ALA A 2 34.87 39.01 12.53
C ALA A 2 34.07 37.95 13.30
N THR A 3 32.76 38.15 13.37
CA THR A 3 31.83 37.24 14.05
C THR A 3 30.78 36.83 13.04
N SER A 4 31.14 36.03 12.03
CA SER A 4 30.11 35.48 11.14
C SER A 4 30.54 34.25 10.33
N SER A 5 31.83 33.91 10.24
CA SER A 5 32.21 32.75 9.42
C SER A 5 31.92 31.39 10.08
N LEU A 6 31.86 31.29 11.41
CA LEU A 6 31.54 30.03 12.11
C LEU A 6 30.03 29.75 12.20
N VAL A 7 29.20 30.80 12.27
CA VAL A 7 27.74 30.67 12.42
C VAL A 7 27.11 30.06 11.16
N VAL A 8 27.63 30.39 9.98
CA VAL A 8 27.11 29.90 8.69
C VAL A 8 27.34 28.39 8.50
N PHE A 9 28.45 27.83 8.99
CA PHE A 9 28.70 26.38 8.91
C PHE A 9 27.82 25.57 9.87
N PHE A 10 27.50 26.12 11.04
CA PHE A 10 26.56 25.49 11.96
C PHE A 10 25.16 25.41 11.36
N VAL A 11 24.69 26.44 10.67
CA VAL A 11 23.35 26.42 10.06
C VAL A 11 23.24 25.42 8.90
N LEU A 12 24.30 25.27 8.08
CA LEU A 12 24.29 24.32 6.95
C LEU A 12 24.41 22.85 7.37
N THR A 13 25.18 22.56 8.43
CA THR A 13 25.33 21.19 8.95
C THR A 13 24.17 20.77 9.86
N VAL A 14 23.59 21.71 10.62
CA VAL A 14 22.41 21.46 11.48
C VAL A 14 21.12 21.34 10.65
N SER A 15 21.02 22.02 9.50
CA SER A 15 19.84 21.89 8.61
C SER A 15 19.71 20.49 8.00
N CYS A 16 20.82 19.79 7.77
CA CYS A 16 20.78 18.43 7.21
C CYS A 16 20.37 17.37 8.25
N LEU A 17 20.62 17.61 9.54
CA LEU A 17 20.24 16.69 10.63
C LEU A 17 18.76 16.83 11.05
N LEU A 18 18.15 18.01 10.87
CA LEU A 18 16.72 18.24 11.12
C LEU A 18 15.81 17.88 9.92
N MET A 19 16.38 17.65 8.74
CA MET A 19 15.66 17.27 7.53
C MET A 19 15.79 15.78 7.17
N ALA A 20 16.12 14.91 8.13
CA ALA A 20 15.91 13.48 7.93
C ALA A 20 14.41 13.24 7.68
N PRO A 21 14.00 12.72 6.51
CA PRO A 21 12.62 12.31 6.32
C PRO A 21 12.32 11.22 7.35
N ARG A 22 11.22 11.37 8.10
CA ARG A 22 10.68 10.27 8.91
C ARG A 22 10.45 9.08 7.98
N SER A 23 11.38 8.12 8.01
CA SER A 23 11.19 6.82 7.38
C SER A 23 9.89 6.25 7.92
N HIS A 24 9.01 5.97 6.98
CA HIS A 24 7.63 5.59 7.19
C HIS A 24 7.46 4.53 8.27
N ALA A 25 6.37 4.71 9.03
CA ALA A 25 5.80 3.74 9.94
C ALA A 25 5.99 2.30 9.42
N LYS A 26 6.71 1.49 10.20
CA LYS A 26 6.73 0.05 10.03
C LYS A 26 5.30 -0.44 10.40
N SER A 27 4.46 -0.57 9.38
CA SER A 27 3.08 -1.07 9.54
C SER A 27 3.10 -2.40 10.28
N LEU A 28 2.26 -2.53 11.30
CA LEU A 28 2.07 -3.73 12.12
C LEU A 28 1.65 -4.91 11.24
N LYS A 29 2.63 -5.62 10.68
CA LYS A 29 2.43 -6.85 9.92
C LYS A 29 2.42 -8.02 10.90
N ASN A 30 1.31 -8.20 11.61
CA ASN A 30 1.02 -9.50 12.19
C ASN A 30 -0.49 -9.76 12.28
N ASN A 31 -1.05 -10.10 11.12
CA ASN A 31 -2.08 -11.11 10.99
C ASN A 31 -1.74 -11.82 9.68
N ASN A 32 -1.48 -13.13 9.70
CA ASN A 32 -1.19 -13.92 8.51
C ASN A 32 -2.48 -14.16 7.70
N ILE A 33 -3.16 -13.08 7.33
CA ILE A 33 -4.33 -13.12 6.47
C ILE A 33 -3.80 -13.29 5.05
N ASP A 34 -3.96 -14.49 4.51
CA ASP A 34 -3.68 -14.74 3.10
C ASP A 34 -4.80 -14.12 2.26
N CYS A 35 -4.53 -12.93 1.72
CA CYS A 35 -5.46 -12.21 0.85
C CYS A 35 -5.90 -13.07 -0.33
N CYS A 36 -5.05 -13.96 -0.82
CA CYS A 36 -5.34 -14.78 -1.99
C CYS A 36 -6.29 -15.95 -1.70
N ALA A 37 -6.53 -16.24 -0.42
CA ALA A 37 -7.46 -17.29 0.02
C ALA A 37 -8.86 -16.75 0.39
N LEU A 38 -9.05 -15.43 0.43
CA LEU A 38 -10.33 -14.84 0.80
C LEU A 38 -11.31 -14.81 -0.39
N PRO A 39 -12.63 -14.89 -0.18
CA PRO A 39 -13.60 -14.68 -1.26
C PRO A 39 -13.63 -13.20 -1.71
N PRO A 40 -14.06 -12.89 -2.95
CA PRO A 40 -14.31 -11.52 -3.37
C PRO A 40 -15.47 -10.91 -2.57
N VAL A 41 -15.35 -9.62 -2.20
CA VAL A 41 -16.38 -8.91 -1.43
C VAL A 41 -16.74 -7.60 -2.12
N SER A 42 -17.97 -7.52 -2.65
CA SER A 42 -18.50 -6.27 -3.20
C SER A 42 -18.70 -5.19 -2.13
N GLY A 43 -19.05 -5.59 -0.90
CA GLY A 43 -19.34 -4.65 0.19
C GLY A 43 -20.73 -4.00 0.06
N LYS A 44 -21.03 -3.06 0.96
CA LYS A 44 -22.39 -2.46 1.09
C LYS A 44 -22.60 -1.21 0.23
N CYS A 45 -21.53 -0.56 -0.22
CA CYS A 45 -21.63 0.61 -1.07
C CYS A 45 -22.01 0.22 -2.52
N LEU A 46 -22.52 1.18 -3.29
CA LEU A 46 -23.13 0.93 -4.61
C LEU A 46 -22.33 1.52 -5.78
N ALA A 47 -21.06 1.88 -5.56
CA ALA A 47 -20.20 2.34 -6.65
C ALA A 47 -19.90 1.17 -7.61
N TYR A 48 -19.79 1.46 -8.90
CA TYR A 48 -19.36 0.47 -9.89
C TYR A 48 -17.83 0.54 -10.04
N MET A 49 -17.10 -0.30 -9.30
CA MET A 49 -15.64 -0.35 -9.38
C MET A 49 -15.17 -1.74 -9.86
N PRO A 50 -14.87 -1.92 -11.15
CA PRO A 50 -14.29 -3.16 -11.66
C PRO A 50 -12.95 -3.46 -10.99
N ARG A 51 -12.82 -4.67 -10.46
CA ARG A 51 -11.62 -5.17 -9.78
C ARG A 51 -11.38 -6.62 -10.16
N TYR A 52 -10.21 -7.14 -9.80
CA TYR A 52 -9.84 -8.53 -9.97
C TYR A 52 -9.64 -9.18 -8.59
N TYR A 53 -10.06 -10.42 -8.43
CA TYR A 53 -9.76 -11.25 -7.26
C TYR A 53 -9.08 -12.54 -7.74
N PHE A 54 -8.26 -13.14 -6.88
CA PHE A 54 -7.67 -14.44 -7.14
C PHE A 54 -8.64 -15.55 -6.73
N ASP A 55 -8.90 -16.46 -7.64
CA ASP A 55 -9.67 -17.67 -7.42
C ASP A 55 -8.70 -18.84 -7.22
N PRO A 56 -8.60 -19.39 -5.99
CA PRO A 56 -7.68 -20.49 -5.70
C PRO A 56 -8.09 -21.82 -6.34
N GLU A 57 -9.37 -22.02 -6.68
CA GLU A 57 -9.84 -23.25 -7.33
C GLU A 57 -9.35 -23.32 -8.77
N THR A 58 -9.49 -22.22 -9.51
CA THR A 58 -9.02 -22.11 -10.90
C THR A 58 -7.57 -21.65 -11.03
N LYS A 59 -6.95 -21.21 -9.94
CA LYS A 59 -5.62 -20.58 -9.89
C LYS A 59 -5.49 -19.41 -10.86
N SER A 60 -6.56 -18.63 -10.98
CA SER A 60 -6.68 -17.54 -11.96
C SER A 60 -7.21 -16.26 -11.33
N CYS A 61 -7.06 -15.14 -12.03
CA CYS A 61 -7.55 -13.85 -11.58
C CYS A 61 -8.80 -13.45 -12.36
N THR A 62 -9.94 -13.35 -11.68
CA THR A 62 -11.25 -13.13 -12.27
C THR A 62 -11.79 -11.74 -11.93
N ARG A 63 -12.53 -11.11 -12.86
CA ARG A 63 -13.12 -9.79 -12.65
C ARG A 63 -14.36 -9.87 -11.76
N PHE A 64 -14.52 -8.91 -10.85
CA PHE A 64 -15.73 -8.68 -10.07
C PHE A 64 -16.00 -7.18 -9.89
N VAL A 65 -17.15 -6.81 -9.33
CA VAL A 65 -17.50 -5.41 -9.03
C VAL A 65 -17.38 -5.18 -7.53
N TYR A 66 -16.51 -4.24 -7.15
CA TYR A 66 -16.43 -3.70 -5.81
C TYR A 66 -17.32 -2.47 -5.66
N GLY A 67 -18.10 -2.44 -4.59
CA GLY A 67 -19.04 -1.39 -4.24
C GLY A 67 -18.41 -0.11 -3.72
N GLY A 68 -17.11 -0.11 -3.42
CA GLY A 68 -16.37 1.06 -2.95
C GLY A 68 -16.12 1.14 -1.44
N CYS A 69 -16.74 0.29 -0.63
CA CYS A 69 -16.47 0.21 0.81
C CYS A 69 -16.62 -1.21 1.37
N LEU A 70 -16.03 -1.46 2.54
CA LEU A 70 -16.15 -2.72 3.30
C LEU A 70 -15.75 -3.99 2.51
N GLY A 71 -14.80 -3.86 1.60
CA GLY A 71 -14.16 -4.99 0.92
C GLY A 71 -13.09 -5.65 1.79
N ASN A 72 -12.41 -6.65 1.22
CA ASN A 72 -11.22 -7.25 1.81
C ASN A 72 -10.00 -7.07 0.87
N CYS A 73 -8.89 -7.74 1.18
CA CYS A 73 -7.65 -7.59 0.41
C CYS A 73 -7.54 -8.50 -0.83
N ASN A 74 -8.50 -9.40 -1.10
CA ASN A 74 -8.55 -10.13 -2.38
C ASN A 74 -9.17 -9.26 -3.49
N GLN A 75 -8.50 -8.14 -3.78
CA GLN A 75 -9.01 -7.09 -4.64
C GLN A 75 -7.84 -6.32 -5.27
N PHE A 76 -7.76 -6.37 -6.59
CA PHE A 76 -6.68 -5.78 -7.36
C PHE A 76 -7.23 -4.94 -8.52
N ILE A 77 -6.48 -3.91 -8.94
CA ILE A 77 -6.92 -2.99 -10.00
C ILE A 77 -6.73 -3.58 -11.40
N SER A 78 -5.79 -4.52 -11.56
CA SER A 78 -5.49 -5.20 -12.82
C SER A 78 -5.25 -6.68 -12.58
N VAL A 79 -5.38 -7.47 -13.66
CA VAL A 79 -5.07 -8.89 -13.66
C VAL A 79 -3.60 -9.13 -13.28
N ASP A 80 -2.68 -8.30 -13.78
CA ASP A 80 -1.25 -8.43 -13.49
C ASP A 80 -0.94 -8.24 -12.01
N LYS A 81 -1.58 -7.26 -11.35
CA LYS A 81 -1.39 -7.02 -9.92
C LYS A 81 -1.97 -8.15 -9.06
N CYS A 82 -3.04 -8.78 -9.51
CA CYS A 82 -3.59 -9.96 -8.86
C CYS A 82 -2.62 -11.16 -9.00
N LEU A 83 -2.11 -11.41 -10.20
CA LEU A 83 -1.17 -12.50 -10.45
C LEU A 83 0.16 -12.29 -9.70
N GLU A 84 0.71 -11.07 -9.72
CA GLU A 84 1.92 -10.70 -8.97
C GLU A 84 1.76 -10.95 -7.46
N ALA A 85 0.57 -10.68 -6.90
CA ALA A 85 0.31 -10.86 -5.48
C ALA A 85 0.10 -12.34 -5.09
N CYS A 86 -0.59 -13.11 -5.94
CA CYS A 86 -1.17 -14.40 -5.55
C CYS A 86 -0.59 -15.62 -6.27
N LYS A 87 0.01 -15.45 -7.44
CA LYS A 87 0.62 -16.54 -8.18
C LYS A 87 2.07 -16.73 -7.72
N LYS A 88 2.23 -17.53 -6.67
CA LYS A 88 3.52 -18.04 -6.19
C LYS A 88 3.92 -19.32 -6.92
#